data_AF-A0A849D6U0-F1
#
_entry.id   AF-A0A849D6U0-F1
#
_cell.length_a   1.000
_cell.length_b   1.000
_cell.length_c   1.000
_cell.angle_alpha   90.00
_cell.angle_beta   90.00
_cell.angle_gamma   90.00
#
_symmetry.space_group_name_H-M   'P 1'
#
loop_
_entity.id
_entity.type
_entity.pdbx_description
1 polymer ?
#
loop_
_entity_poly.entity_id
_entity_poly.type
_entity_poly.pdbx_seq_one_letter_code
_entity_poly.pdbx_strand_id
1 'polypeptide(L)'
;PLNDIIIVITDAEELGLNGADLFANKHPWAKDVGLVLNFEARGSGGASYMLIETNRGNARLIEEFTQAGPQYPVANSLAYSIYKMLPNDTDLTVFREDQDIEGFNFAFIDDHYDYHTALDSYERLDRESLAHQGSYLMPLLLHFSATHLDDLKSLNDLNYFNVPYFGLVSYPFEWIWPMFILGLIGFIGIVYSGLRKKKLSGKGIARGFVPMLFVLLINGLVGYYSWTLLTSLYPEYQDILHGFPYNGHAYITAFVYFSLGIAFFIYQRFEKIGIANLLVAPALLWLILCGLLAEFLPGASFFIVPVYAFLVGLLVVSHQQSPNGFLLLFVGLPALVIFGPFVKMFPVGLGLKMMVAATLLTSLTFFLLLPLFGFYKIKKGLAAVLILLCIGFLLDAHFTRGFDPENPKPNSLLYVLDEDENTAQWATYEKVPSKWTAQYLGADLSKPEKLVKKTLSSKYSTGFTYVAPATLKPIKGPKLEVVQDTFVGNDRMVQLAVHPQRAVNRLEVFTNEMTLSSAIINDIPLSEYYLENRRRGKLITHYISDNEPTFLQLTFPKDEKLRLTFYEASNDLLSHDLFSVPPRPAENIPMPFVLNDAILVTKTLNFE
;
A
#
# COMPACT_ATOMS: atom_id res chain seq x y z
N PRO A 1 5.37 -22.29 30.75
CA PRO A 1 4.34 -21.43 30.12
C PRO A 1 3.05 -22.25 30.02
N LEU A 2 1.89 -21.60 29.95
CA LEU A 2 0.60 -22.28 29.70
C LEU A 2 0.48 -22.72 28.23
N ASN A 3 1.06 -21.94 27.30
CA ASN A 3 1.08 -22.26 25.88
C ASN A 3 2.51 -22.49 25.39
N ASP A 4 2.66 -23.41 24.45
CA ASP A 4 3.93 -23.64 23.76
C ASP A 4 4.21 -22.52 22.75
N ILE A 5 5.48 -22.32 22.41
CA ILE A 5 5.91 -21.38 21.38
C ILE A 5 6.40 -22.19 20.19
N ILE A 6 5.72 -22.02 19.05
CA ILE A 6 6.11 -22.62 17.78
C ILE A 6 6.77 -21.52 16.94
N ILE A 7 8.01 -21.75 16.53
CA ILE A 7 8.72 -20.87 15.60
C ILE A 7 8.60 -21.51 14.22
N VAL A 8 7.92 -20.81 13.31
CA VAL A 8 7.78 -21.22 11.91
C VAL A 8 8.58 -20.24 11.06
N ILE A 9 9.50 -20.77 10.27
CA ILE A 9 10.19 -20.03 9.22
C ILE A 9 9.61 -20.58 7.92
N THR A 10 8.71 -19.81 7.31
CA THR A 10 8.03 -20.16 6.06
C THR A 10 8.98 -19.97 4.88
N ASP A 11 8.64 -20.62 3.77
CA ASP A 11 9.36 -20.48 2.50
C ASP A 11 8.35 -20.16 1.39
N ALA A 12 8.82 -19.57 0.29
CA ALA A 12 8.03 -19.23 -0.89
C ALA A 12 6.79 -18.33 -0.62
N GLU A 13 6.88 -17.43 0.36
CA GLU A 13 5.90 -16.35 0.60
C GLU A 13 5.68 -15.53 -0.67
N GLU A 14 6.78 -15.07 -1.28
CA GLU A 14 6.78 -14.20 -2.46
C GLU A 14 6.19 -14.85 -3.73
N LEU A 15 6.02 -16.17 -3.72
CA LEU A 15 5.41 -16.94 -4.82
C LEU A 15 3.91 -17.14 -4.63
N GLY A 16 3.35 -16.81 -3.46
CA GLY A 16 1.94 -16.98 -3.13
C GLY A 16 1.67 -17.64 -1.78
N LEU A 17 2.47 -17.35 -0.74
CA LEU A 17 2.27 -17.83 0.64
C LEU A 17 2.37 -19.36 0.79
N ASN A 18 3.07 -20.03 -0.12
CA ASN A 18 3.04 -21.50 -0.24
C ASN A 18 3.48 -22.22 1.05
N GLY A 19 4.52 -21.71 1.73
CA GLY A 19 5.02 -22.29 2.97
C GLY A 19 4.01 -22.17 4.11
N ALA A 20 3.36 -21.01 4.26
CA ALA A 20 2.31 -20.81 5.26
C ALA A 20 1.08 -21.66 4.96
N ASP A 21 0.64 -21.72 3.69
CA ASP A 21 -0.47 -22.59 3.25
C ASP A 21 -0.22 -24.06 3.64
N LEU A 22 0.94 -24.60 3.29
CA LEU A 22 1.28 -25.98 3.62
C LEU A 22 1.34 -26.21 5.13
N PHE A 23 1.91 -25.28 5.90
CA PHE A 23 1.94 -25.42 7.35
C PHE A 23 0.52 -25.39 7.94
N ALA A 24 -0.24 -24.34 7.66
CA ALA A 24 -1.58 -24.12 8.22
C ALA A 24 -2.55 -25.25 7.84
N ASN A 25 -2.51 -25.73 6.60
CA ASN A 25 -3.49 -26.68 6.09
C ASN A 25 -3.07 -28.16 6.20
N LYS A 26 -1.77 -28.47 6.34
CA LYS A 26 -1.28 -29.88 6.34
C LYS A 26 -0.46 -30.26 7.57
N HIS A 27 0.23 -29.34 8.23
CA HIS A 27 1.14 -29.70 9.31
C HIS A 27 0.37 -30.06 10.59
N PRO A 28 0.69 -31.17 11.29
CA PRO A 28 -0.03 -31.58 12.49
C PRO A 28 -0.09 -30.52 13.60
N TRP A 29 1.00 -29.76 13.78
CA TRP A 29 1.08 -28.69 14.80
C TRP A 29 0.17 -27.49 14.53
N ALA A 30 -0.34 -27.30 13.31
CA ALA A 30 -1.24 -26.19 13.02
C ALA A 30 -2.52 -26.25 13.87
N LYS A 31 -2.94 -27.46 14.27
CA LYS A 31 -4.11 -27.67 15.15
C LYS A 31 -3.92 -27.16 16.58
N ASP A 32 -2.66 -26.97 17.00
CA ASP A 32 -2.29 -26.50 18.33
C ASP A 32 -2.03 -24.97 18.33
N VAL A 33 -2.16 -24.30 17.18
CA VAL A 33 -1.93 -22.86 17.06
C VAL A 33 -3.18 -22.08 17.48
N GLY A 34 -3.09 -21.34 18.58
CA GLY A 34 -4.16 -20.46 19.06
C GLY A 34 -4.03 -18.98 18.68
N LEU A 35 -2.84 -18.53 18.30
CA LEU A 35 -2.52 -17.15 17.94
C LEU A 35 -1.27 -17.12 17.06
N VAL A 36 -1.22 -16.22 16.07
CA VAL A 36 -0.02 -15.98 15.25
C VAL A 36 0.52 -14.57 15.47
N LEU A 37 1.84 -14.46 15.66
CA LEU A 37 2.59 -13.22 15.63
C LEU A 37 3.44 -13.21 14.36
N ASN A 38 3.04 -12.41 13.37
CA ASN A 38 3.71 -12.31 12.08
C ASN A 38 4.58 -11.04 12.01
N PHE A 39 5.82 -11.19 11.58
CA PHE A 39 6.80 -10.09 11.54
C PHE A 39 7.30 -9.91 10.11
N GLU A 40 6.97 -8.77 9.53
CA GLU A 40 7.16 -8.47 8.12
C GLU A 40 7.81 -7.12 7.87
N ALA A 41 8.19 -6.87 6.62
CA ALA A 41 8.70 -5.59 6.17
C ALA A 41 8.27 -5.29 4.72
N ARG A 42 7.73 -4.09 4.48
CA ARG A 42 7.41 -3.59 3.13
C ARG A 42 8.38 -2.48 2.69
N GLY A 43 9.37 -2.16 3.51
CA GLY A 43 10.42 -1.21 3.22
C GLY A 43 11.61 -1.49 4.12
N SER A 44 12.61 -0.62 4.10
CA SER A 44 13.84 -0.79 4.89
C SER A 44 13.89 0.09 6.13
N GLY A 45 12.88 0.94 6.37
CA GLY A 45 12.90 1.88 7.49
C GLY A 45 11.53 2.30 8.05
N GLY A 46 11.59 3.22 9.01
CA GLY A 46 10.44 3.84 9.67
C GLY A 46 9.81 3.01 10.81
N ALA A 47 8.66 3.47 11.30
CA ALA A 47 7.98 2.84 12.41
C ALA A 47 7.32 1.51 11.99
N SER A 48 7.48 0.48 12.85
CA SER A 48 6.78 -0.80 12.70
C SER A 48 5.34 -0.68 13.20
N TYR A 49 4.40 -0.71 12.26
CA TYR A 49 2.96 -0.65 12.52
C TYR A 49 2.49 -2.02 12.99
N MET A 50 1.77 -2.04 14.11
CA MET A 50 0.95 -3.18 14.50
C MET A 50 -0.39 -3.10 13.78
N LEU A 51 -0.68 -4.17 13.06
CA LEU A 51 -1.94 -4.42 12.37
C LEU A 51 -2.53 -5.70 12.97
N ILE A 52 -3.83 -5.72 13.14
CA ILE A 52 -4.54 -6.92 13.57
C ILE A 52 -4.95 -7.69 12.32
N GLU A 53 -5.04 -9.01 12.41
CA GLU A 53 -5.77 -9.81 11.42
C GLU A 53 -6.79 -10.66 12.14
N THR A 54 -8.07 -10.34 11.89
CA THR A 54 -9.19 -11.10 12.43
C THR A 54 -10.32 -11.30 11.46
N ASN A 55 -11.01 -12.44 11.63
CA ASN A 55 -12.27 -12.73 10.92
C ASN A 55 -13.49 -12.06 11.55
N ARG A 56 -13.37 -11.65 12.82
CA ARG A 56 -14.44 -11.01 13.60
C ARG A 56 -13.93 -9.73 14.25
N GLY A 57 -14.54 -9.33 15.36
CA GLY A 57 -14.21 -8.12 16.11
C GLY A 57 -12.83 -8.17 16.77
N ASN A 58 -12.23 -7.01 16.96
CA ASN A 58 -10.83 -6.87 17.40
C ASN A 58 -10.63 -6.73 18.92
N ALA A 59 -11.71 -6.66 19.73
CA ALA A 59 -11.60 -6.15 21.10
C ALA A 59 -10.64 -6.94 21.99
N ARG A 60 -10.75 -8.28 22.00
CA ARG A 60 -9.91 -9.14 22.82
C ARG A 60 -8.43 -9.03 22.47
N LEU A 61 -8.06 -9.02 21.19
CA LEU A 61 -6.67 -8.82 20.79
C LEU A 61 -6.12 -7.46 21.23
N ILE A 62 -6.91 -6.39 21.13
CA ILE A 62 -6.48 -5.06 21.59
C ILE A 62 -6.31 -5.01 23.11
N GLU A 63 -7.21 -5.64 23.87
CA GLU A 63 -7.10 -5.76 25.32
C GLU A 63 -5.81 -6.50 25.70
N GLU A 64 -5.55 -7.66 25.10
CA GLU A 64 -4.36 -8.45 25.38
C GLU A 64 -3.05 -7.78 24.92
N PHE A 65 -3.04 -7.11 23.76
CA PHE A 65 -1.90 -6.31 23.31
C PHE A 65 -1.59 -5.16 24.27
N THR A 66 -2.64 -4.50 24.79
CA THR A 66 -2.48 -3.41 25.77
C THR A 66 -1.94 -3.96 27.10
N GLN A 67 -2.43 -5.11 27.54
CA GLN A 67 -1.95 -5.79 28.76
C GLN A 67 -0.50 -6.26 28.65
N ALA A 68 -0.09 -6.74 27.48
CA ALA A 68 1.30 -7.12 27.20
C ALA A 68 2.29 -5.94 27.37
N GLY A 69 1.80 -4.70 27.31
CA GLY A 69 2.57 -3.49 27.57
C GLY A 69 3.79 -3.24 26.67
N PRO A 70 3.72 -3.39 25.33
CA PRO A 70 4.83 -2.99 24.46
C PRO A 70 5.22 -1.51 24.66
N GLN A 71 6.52 -1.21 24.65
CA GLN A 71 7.04 0.10 25.05
C GLN A 71 6.74 1.22 24.04
N TYR A 72 6.73 0.90 22.74
CA TYR A 72 6.60 1.89 21.66
C TYR A 72 5.50 1.49 20.66
N PRO A 73 4.23 1.40 21.08
CA PRO A 73 3.18 0.95 20.18
C PRO A 73 2.94 1.96 19.07
N VAL A 74 2.80 1.46 17.84
CA VAL A 74 2.34 2.20 16.66
C VAL A 74 1.16 1.42 16.07
N ALA A 75 -0.04 1.74 16.52
CA ALA A 75 -1.27 1.02 16.26
C ALA A 75 -2.47 1.97 16.25
N ASN A 76 -3.31 1.88 15.24
CA ASN A 76 -4.60 2.57 15.22
C ASN A 76 -5.63 1.83 14.37
N SER A 77 -6.91 1.96 14.75
CA SER A 77 -8.02 1.26 14.10
C SER A 77 -8.28 1.71 12.65
N LEU A 78 -7.76 2.87 12.25
CA LEU A 78 -7.81 3.33 10.85
C LEU A 78 -6.81 2.56 9.97
N ALA A 79 -5.57 2.35 10.44
CA ALA A 79 -4.56 1.60 9.71
C ALA A 79 -5.03 0.18 9.39
N TYR A 80 -5.63 -0.50 10.37
CA TYR A 80 -6.26 -1.81 10.19
C TYR A 80 -7.42 -1.79 9.17
N SER A 81 -8.27 -0.77 9.24
CA SER A 81 -9.40 -0.62 8.30
C SER A 81 -8.92 -0.41 6.86
N ILE A 82 -7.85 0.35 6.66
CA ILE A 82 -7.22 0.54 5.35
C ILE A 82 -6.53 -0.73 4.90
N TYR A 83 -5.81 -1.42 5.79
CA TYR A 83 -5.09 -2.66 5.49
C TYR A 83 -6.03 -3.71 4.90
N LYS A 84 -7.21 -3.93 5.50
CA LYS A 84 -8.25 -4.84 4.96
C LYS A 84 -8.79 -4.46 3.57
N MET A 85 -8.62 -3.22 3.14
CA MET A 85 -9.07 -2.75 1.82
C MET A 85 -7.97 -2.84 0.76
N LEU A 86 -6.72 -3.04 1.18
CA LEU A 86 -5.60 -3.21 0.26
C LEU A 86 -5.50 -4.69 -0.14
N PRO A 87 -5.14 -5.00 -1.40
CA PRO A 87 -4.89 -6.36 -1.86
C PRO A 87 -3.49 -6.80 -1.40
N ASN A 88 -3.24 -6.75 -0.10
CA ASN A 88 -2.00 -7.20 0.51
C ASN A 88 -2.33 -8.43 1.35
N ASP A 89 -1.64 -9.51 1.06
CA ASP A 89 -1.69 -10.72 1.86
C ASP A 89 -0.31 -10.92 2.50
N THR A 90 -0.29 -11.56 3.66
CA THR A 90 0.93 -12.06 4.30
C THR A 90 0.67 -13.49 4.74
N ASP A 91 1.69 -14.20 5.23
CA ASP A 91 1.49 -15.54 5.79
C ASP A 91 0.34 -15.60 6.79
N LEU A 92 0.14 -14.55 7.60
CA LEU A 92 -0.96 -14.45 8.55
C LEU A 92 -2.36 -14.54 7.90
N THR A 93 -2.48 -14.12 6.65
CA THR A 93 -3.73 -14.18 5.90
C THR A 93 -4.20 -15.62 5.72
N VAL A 94 -3.30 -16.57 5.48
CA VAL A 94 -3.64 -18.01 5.36
C VAL A 94 -4.19 -18.54 6.68
N PHE A 95 -3.52 -18.25 7.80
CA PHE A 95 -3.98 -18.67 9.13
C PHE A 95 -5.36 -18.09 9.46
N ARG A 96 -5.59 -16.82 9.11
CA ARG A 96 -6.87 -16.17 9.31
C ARG A 96 -7.96 -16.79 8.43
N GLU A 97 -7.77 -16.86 7.13
CA GLU A 97 -8.82 -17.28 6.18
C GLU A 97 -9.13 -18.77 6.26
N ASP A 98 -8.10 -19.62 6.29
CA ASP A 98 -8.28 -21.07 6.16
C ASP A 98 -8.52 -21.75 7.51
N GLN A 99 -7.91 -21.24 8.58
CA GLN A 99 -7.92 -21.87 9.90
C GLN A 99 -8.71 -21.08 10.97
N ASP A 100 -9.25 -19.88 10.63
CA ASP A 100 -9.92 -19.00 11.58
C ASP A 100 -9.06 -18.69 12.82
N ILE A 101 -7.75 -18.50 12.61
CA ILE A 101 -6.78 -18.17 13.65
C ILE A 101 -6.50 -16.66 13.62
N GLU A 102 -6.66 -16.02 14.77
CA GLU A 102 -6.44 -14.58 14.93
C GLU A 102 -4.94 -14.27 15.08
N GLY A 103 -4.52 -13.06 14.75
CA GLY A 103 -3.12 -12.69 14.95
C GLY A 103 -2.79 -11.21 14.83
N PHE A 104 -1.50 -10.93 15.03
CA PHE A 104 -0.91 -9.61 14.87
C PHE A 104 0.12 -9.64 13.75
N ASN A 105 0.03 -8.70 12.83
CA ASN A 105 1.02 -8.44 11.81
C ASN A 105 1.82 -7.18 12.18
N PHE A 106 3.13 -7.25 12.15
CA PHE A 106 4.01 -6.12 12.43
C PHE A 106 4.81 -5.78 11.19
N ALA A 107 4.67 -4.56 10.66
CA ALA A 107 5.39 -4.17 9.45
C ALA A 107 5.85 -2.71 9.49
N PHE A 108 7.13 -2.47 9.23
CA PHE A 108 7.60 -1.14 8.83
C PHE A 108 7.54 -1.01 7.30
N ILE A 109 7.30 0.22 6.84
CA ILE A 109 6.90 0.51 5.46
C ILE A 109 7.65 1.67 4.82
N ASP A 110 8.45 2.40 5.59
CA ASP A 110 9.17 3.55 5.04
C ASP A 110 10.36 3.07 4.21
N ASP A 111 10.88 3.94 3.36
CA ASP A 111 11.94 3.58 2.42
C ASP A 111 11.58 2.37 1.53
N HIS A 112 10.29 2.19 1.24
CA HIS A 112 9.79 1.06 0.45
C HIS A 112 10.27 1.06 -1.00
N TYR A 113 10.98 2.09 -1.48
CA TYR A 113 11.69 2.03 -2.76
C TYR A 113 12.77 0.93 -2.79
N ASP A 114 13.23 0.44 -1.63
CA ASP A 114 14.15 -0.71 -1.55
C ASP A 114 13.43 -2.06 -1.74
N TYR A 115 12.14 -2.14 -1.41
CA TYR A 115 11.35 -3.37 -1.39
C TYR A 115 11.33 -4.10 -2.74
N HIS A 116 11.64 -5.40 -2.74
CA HIS A 116 11.83 -6.24 -3.94
C HIS A 116 12.82 -5.68 -4.98
N THR A 117 13.80 -4.91 -4.54
CA THR A 117 14.92 -4.52 -5.38
C THR A 117 16.20 -5.16 -4.87
N ALA A 118 17.27 -5.11 -5.66
CA ALA A 118 18.59 -5.51 -5.18
C ALA A 118 19.18 -4.56 -4.12
N LEU A 119 18.48 -3.46 -3.77
CA LEU A 119 18.85 -2.62 -2.63
C LEU A 119 18.37 -3.21 -1.30
N ASP A 120 17.41 -4.14 -1.32
CA ASP A 120 16.91 -4.80 -0.10
C ASP A 120 18.04 -5.63 0.54
N SER A 121 18.76 -4.99 1.46
CA SER A 121 20.07 -5.43 1.94
C SER A 121 20.26 -5.08 3.41
N TYR A 122 21.16 -5.81 4.06
CA TYR A 122 21.50 -5.59 5.45
C TYR A 122 21.97 -4.15 5.70
N GLU A 123 22.72 -3.57 4.78
CA GLU A 123 23.31 -2.24 4.89
C GLU A 123 22.27 -1.12 4.91
N ARG A 124 21.14 -1.32 4.20
CA ARG A 124 20.07 -0.31 4.08
C ARG A 124 18.96 -0.46 5.12
N LEU A 125 18.85 -1.62 5.75
CA LEU A 125 17.89 -1.83 6.83
C LEU A 125 18.19 -0.91 8.03
N ASP A 126 17.24 -0.04 8.36
CA ASP A 126 17.29 0.81 9.54
C ASP A 126 17.29 -0.04 10.81
N ARG A 127 18.34 0.13 11.61
CA ARG A 127 18.52 -0.59 12.88
C ARG A 127 17.50 -0.16 13.92
N GLU A 128 17.02 1.08 13.88
CA GLU A 128 15.97 1.55 14.78
C GLU A 128 14.63 0.89 14.44
N SER A 129 14.32 0.71 13.15
CA SER A 129 13.12 -0.03 12.69
C SER A 129 13.14 -1.49 13.14
N LEU A 130 14.26 -2.18 12.95
CA LEU A 130 14.42 -3.56 13.41
C LEU A 130 14.30 -3.67 14.94
N ALA A 131 14.96 -2.76 15.68
CA ALA A 131 14.87 -2.72 17.13
C ALA A 131 13.45 -2.40 17.62
N HIS A 132 12.74 -1.51 16.93
CA HIS A 132 11.35 -1.16 17.22
C HIS A 132 10.43 -2.38 17.02
N GLN A 133 10.55 -3.09 15.91
CA GLN A 133 9.78 -4.31 15.68
C GLN A 133 10.10 -5.39 16.73
N GLY A 134 11.39 -5.57 17.07
CA GLY A 134 11.82 -6.46 18.15
C GLY A 134 11.28 -6.08 19.53
N SER A 135 10.95 -4.81 19.76
CA SER A 135 10.34 -4.35 21.02
C SER A 135 8.91 -4.88 21.24
N TYR A 136 8.25 -5.38 20.20
CA TYR A 136 6.97 -6.09 20.31
C TYR A 136 7.14 -7.54 20.70
N LEU A 137 8.20 -8.20 20.21
CA LEU A 137 8.36 -9.66 20.29
C LEU A 137 8.34 -10.19 21.72
N MET A 138 9.28 -9.75 22.56
CA MET A 138 9.44 -10.34 23.90
C MET A 138 8.25 -10.06 24.83
N PRO A 139 7.68 -8.84 24.90
CA PRO A 139 6.50 -8.60 25.72
C PRO A 139 5.30 -9.46 25.30
N LEU A 140 5.06 -9.58 23.98
CA LEU A 140 3.93 -10.38 23.48
C LEU A 140 4.15 -11.88 23.72
N LEU A 141 5.36 -12.41 23.50
CA LEU A 141 5.65 -13.81 23.79
C LEU A 141 5.48 -14.13 25.27
N LEU A 142 6.01 -13.28 26.17
CA LEU A 142 5.86 -13.48 27.61
C LEU A 142 4.39 -13.47 28.03
N HIS A 143 3.62 -12.50 27.54
CA HIS A 143 2.20 -12.35 27.81
C HIS A 143 1.39 -13.55 27.30
N PHE A 144 1.44 -13.83 25.99
CA PHE A 144 0.64 -14.88 25.38
C PHE A 144 1.10 -16.29 25.74
N SER A 145 2.33 -16.49 26.23
CA SER A 145 2.72 -17.77 26.82
C SER A 145 1.98 -18.10 28.13
N ALA A 146 1.31 -17.11 28.74
CA ALA A 146 0.60 -17.22 30.01
C ALA A 146 -0.90 -16.82 29.92
N THR A 147 -1.42 -16.53 28.73
CA THR A 147 -2.84 -16.19 28.48
C THR A 147 -3.61 -17.40 27.94
N HIS A 148 -4.89 -17.55 28.28
CA HIS A 148 -5.73 -18.57 27.63
C HIS A 148 -6.10 -18.15 26.20
N LEU A 149 -5.56 -18.83 25.19
CA LEU A 149 -5.73 -18.43 23.78
C LEU A 149 -7.14 -18.73 23.21
N ASP A 150 -7.91 -19.59 23.87
CA ASP A 150 -9.27 -19.96 23.44
C ASP A 150 -10.29 -18.80 23.49
N ASP A 151 -9.99 -17.73 24.23
CA ASP A 151 -10.86 -16.56 24.44
C ASP A 151 -10.41 -15.31 23.67
N LEU A 152 -9.58 -15.47 22.63
CA LEU A 152 -9.09 -14.36 21.82
C LEU A 152 -10.09 -13.87 20.77
N LYS A 153 -11.08 -14.68 20.41
CA LYS A 153 -12.10 -14.33 19.40
C LYS A 153 -13.15 -13.40 20.01
N SER A 154 -13.44 -12.29 19.34
CA SER A 154 -14.45 -11.31 19.78
C SER A 154 -15.45 -11.03 18.68
N LEU A 155 -16.70 -10.70 19.03
CA LEU A 155 -17.67 -10.08 18.11
C LEU A 155 -17.69 -8.56 18.22
N ASN A 156 -17.05 -8.01 19.27
CA ASN A 156 -17.00 -6.58 19.53
C ASN A 156 -15.72 -5.98 18.96
N ASP A 157 -15.84 -4.73 18.50
CA ASP A 157 -14.74 -3.93 17.98
C ASP A 157 -14.44 -2.74 18.89
N LEU A 158 -13.15 -2.43 19.02
CA LEU A 158 -12.65 -1.24 19.68
C LEU A 158 -12.09 -0.27 18.65
N ASN A 159 -12.34 1.03 18.87
CA ASN A 159 -11.54 2.08 18.30
C ASN A 159 -10.29 2.23 19.16
N TYR A 160 -9.12 2.35 18.53
CA TYR A 160 -7.86 2.46 19.24
C TYR A 160 -6.86 3.36 18.50
N PHE A 161 -6.02 4.04 19.27
CA PHE A 161 -4.96 4.90 18.74
C PHE A 161 -3.90 5.17 19.82
N ASN A 162 -2.68 5.49 19.40
CA ASN A 162 -1.59 5.79 20.34
C ASN A 162 -1.70 7.20 20.91
N VAL A 163 -1.36 7.32 22.19
CA VAL A 163 -1.15 8.60 22.86
C VAL A 163 0.24 8.56 23.50
N PRO A 164 1.15 9.52 23.18
CA PRO A 164 2.48 9.59 23.75
C PRO A 164 2.43 9.52 25.28
N TYR A 165 3.31 8.72 25.89
CA TYR A 165 3.40 8.44 27.33
C TYR A 165 2.21 7.69 27.96
N PHE A 166 1.06 7.59 27.29
CA PHE A 166 -0.13 6.89 27.79
C PHE A 166 -0.38 5.55 27.08
N GLY A 167 0.42 5.21 26.06
CA GLY A 167 0.34 3.93 25.35
C GLY A 167 -0.83 3.88 24.37
N LEU A 168 -1.47 2.72 24.27
CA LEU A 168 -2.63 2.50 23.41
C LEU A 168 -3.92 2.84 24.16
N VAL A 169 -4.68 3.81 23.66
CA VAL A 169 -6.01 4.13 24.19
C VAL A 169 -7.04 3.43 23.32
N SER A 170 -8.01 2.75 23.93
CA SER A 170 -9.09 2.05 23.23
C SER A 170 -10.45 2.26 23.89
N TYR A 171 -11.52 2.22 23.09
CA TYR A 171 -12.90 2.25 23.56
C TYR A 171 -13.86 1.57 22.57
N PRO A 172 -15.04 1.09 23.01
CA PRO A 172 -15.94 0.28 22.18
C PRO A 172 -16.59 1.04 21.02
N PHE A 173 -16.87 0.36 19.91
CA PHE A 173 -17.55 0.93 18.74
C PHE A 173 -18.95 1.46 19.08
N GLU A 174 -19.61 0.93 20.10
CA GLU A 174 -20.92 1.40 20.58
C GLU A 174 -20.87 2.87 21.04
N TRP A 175 -19.68 3.40 21.36
CA TRP A 175 -19.51 4.79 21.76
C TRP A 175 -19.44 5.76 20.58
N ILE A 176 -19.28 5.28 19.34
CA ILE A 176 -19.14 6.13 18.14
C ILE A 176 -20.32 7.10 18.02
N TRP A 177 -21.55 6.59 17.95
CA TRP A 177 -22.74 7.42 17.80
C TRP A 177 -23.05 8.29 19.03
N PRO A 178 -22.99 7.78 20.28
CA PRO A 178 -23.09 8.61 21.48
C PRO A 178 -22.08 9.76 21.50
N MET A 179 -20.82 9.51 21.16
CA MET A 179 -19.80 10.56 21.10
C MET A 179 -20.09 11.55 19.96
N PHE A 180 -20.48 11.08 18.79
CA PHE A 180 -20.86 11.97 17.69
C PHE A 180 -22.04 12.90 18.08
N ILE A 181 -23.10 12.34 18.67
CA ILE A 181 -24.29 13.09 19.11
C ILE A 181 -23.91 14.10 20.21
N LEU A 182 -23.08 13.70 21.17
CA LEU A 182 -22.60 14.61 22.21
C LEU A 182 -21.80 15.78 21.62
N GLY A 183 -20.92 15.51 20.65
CA GLY A 183 -20.20 16.55 19.89
C GLY A 183 -21.15 17.50 19.16
N LEU A 184 -22.19 16.97 18.52
CA LEU A 184 -23.20 17.76 17.82
C LEU A 184 -24.02 18.65 18.76
N ILE A 185 -24.50 18.10 19.88
CA ILE A 185 -25.23 18.85 20.91
C ILE A 185 -24.32 19.96 21.50
N GLY A 186 -23.07 19.62 21.81
CA GLY A 186 -22.08 20.57 22.31
C GLY A 186 -21.85 21.72 21.33
N PHE A 187 -21.65 21.40 20.05
CA PHE A 187 -21.50 22.41 19.00
C PHE A 187 -22.72 23.33 18.87
N ILE A 188 -23.93 22.76 18.80
CA ILE A 188 -25.18 23.54 18.72
C ILE A 188 -25.31 24.45 19.95
N GLY A 189 -25.05 23.93 21.16
CA GLY A 189 -25.08 24.69 22.41
C GLY A 189 -24.08 25.85 22.44
N ILE A 190 -22.84 25.63 21.98
CA ILE A 190 -21.79 26.65 21.91
C ILE A 190 -22.16 27.74 20.91
N VAL A 191 -22.60 27.37 19.70
CA VAL A 191 -23.04 28.32 18.66
C VAL A 191 -24.23 29.14 19.16
N TYR A 192 -25.22 28.49 19.77
CA TYR A 192 -26.38 29.16 20.34
C TYR A 192 -26.01 30.17 21.44
N SER A 193 -25.15 29.76 22.38
CA SER A 193 -24.64 30.64 23.45
C SER A 193 -23.85 31.82 22.88
N GLY A 194 -22.98 31.57 21.90
CA GLY A 194 -22.19 32.60 21.24
C GLY A 194 -23.04 33.61 20.46
N LEU A 195 -24.12 33.17 19.81
CA LEU A 195 -25.10 34.04 19.15
C LEU A 195 -25.88 34.88 20.17
N ARG A 196 -26.38 34.28 21.26
CA ARG A 196 -27.07 35.00 22.34
C ARG A 196 -26.20 36.09 22.98
N LYS A 197 -24.91 35.79 23.18
CA LYS A 197 -23.92 36.74 23.74
C LYS A 197 -23.37 37.74 22.70
N LYS A 198 -23.87 37.71 21.45
CA LYS A 198 -23.42 38.56 20.33
C LYS A 198 -21.93 38.45 20.02
N LYS A 199 -21.28 37.36 20.44
CA LYS A 199 -19.88 37.04 20.12
C LYS A 199 -19.77 36.38 18.75
N LEU A 200 -20.79 35.64 18.38
CA LEU A 200 -21.02 35.13 17.03
C LEU A 200 -22.08 35.98 16.33
N SER A 201 -21.99 36.06 15.01
CA SER A 201 -23.00 36.68 14.16
C SER A 201 -23.21 35.83 12.91
N GLY A 202 -24.45 35.71 12.43
CA GLY A 202 -24.75 34.91 11.23
C GLY A 202 -23.93 35.35 10.00
N LYS A 203 -23.78 36.67 9.80
CA LYS A 203 -22.92 37.22 8.73
C LYS A 203 -21.43 36.88 8.93
N GLY A 204 -20.95 36.92 10.16
CA GLY A 204 -19.57 36.55 10.50
C GLY A 204 -19.30 35.07 10.24
N ILE A 205 -20.21 34.20 10.67
CA ILE A 205 -20.16 32.75 10.42
C ILE A 205 -20.14 32.46 8.93
N ALA A 206 -21.08 33.03 8.16
CA ALA A 206 -21.14 32.84 6.71
C ALA A 206 -19.84 33.26 6.01
N ARG A 207 -19.24 34.39 6.42
CA ARG A 207 -17.93 34.81 5.91
C ARG A 207 -16.78 33.92 6.37
N GLY A 208 -16.91 33.21 7.49
CA GLY A 208 -15.92 32.24 7.99
C GLY A 208 -15.81 30.97 7.15
N PHE A 209 -16.86 30.60 6.40
CA PHE A 209 -16.77 29.50 5.43
C PHE A 209 -15.81 29.80 4.28
N VAL A 210 -15.72 31.07 3.87
CA VAL A 210 -14.94 31.50 2.72
C VAL A 210 -13.45 31.11 2.83
N PRO A 211 -12.70 31.50 3.88
CA PRO A 211 -11.30 31.10 4.00
C PRO A 211 -11.11 29.59 4.08
N MET A 212 -11.97 28.87 4.80
CA MET A 212 -11.90 27.41 4.91
C MET A 212 -12.02 26.73 3.54
N LEU A 213 -13.03 27.13 2.74
CA LEU A 213 -13.26 26.59 1.40
C LEU A 213 -12.11 26.92 0.45
N PHE A 214 -11.55 28.14 0.50
CA PHE A 214 -10.38 28.48 -0.32
C PHE A 214 -9.13 27.68 0.04
N VAL A 215 -8.88 27.45 1.33
CA VAL A 215 -7.75 26.62 1.78
C VAL A 215 -7.92 25.18 1.26
N LEU A 216 -9.09 24.58 1.46
CA LEU A 216 -9.37 23.22 0.98
C LEU A 216 -9.30 23.11 -0.54
N LEU A 217 -9.83 24.10 -1.27
CA LEU A 217 -9.81 24.11 -2.72
C LEU A 217 -8.37 24.18 -3.25
N ILE A 218 -7.56 25.12 -2.78
CA ILE A 218 -6.18 25.30 -3.27
C ILE A 218 -5.32 24.10 -2.88
N ASN A 219 -5.34 23.68 -1.62
CA ASN A 219 -4.51 22.57 -1.15
C ASN A 219 -4.98 21.22 -1.72
N GLY A 220 -6.29 21.05 -1.94
CA GLY A 220 -6.85 19.89 -2.60
C GLY A 220 -6.44 19.79 -4.07
N LEU A 221 -6.55 20.88 -4.84
CA LEU A 221 -6.14 20.93 -6.24
C LEU A 221 -4.62 20.71 -6.39
N VAL A 222 -3.81 21.41 -5.59
CA VAL A 222 -2.35 21.27 -5.63
C VAL A 222 -1.94 19.85 -5.22
N GLY A 223 -2.51 19.31 -4.15
CA GLY A 223 -2.24 17.94 -3.73
C GLY A 223 -2.60 16.91 -4.81
N TYR A 224 -3.77 17.04 -5.44
CA TYR A 224 -4.25 16.11 -6.47
C TYR A 224 -3.39 16.13 -7.74
N TYR A 225 -3.01 17.32 -8.22
CA TYR A 225 -2.22 17.46 -9.45
C TYR A 225 -0.70 17.41 -9.24
N SER A 226 -0.22 17.43 -7.99
CA SER A 226 1.21 17.46 -7.67
C SER A 226 1.98 16.30 -8.30
N TRP A 227 1.50 15.06 -8.15
CA TRP A 227 2.18 13.89 -8.71
C TRP A 227 2.24 13.93 -10.23
N THR A 228 1.13 14.25 -10.90
CA THR A 228 1.06 14.40 -12.36
C THR A 228 2.06 15.47 -12.84
N LEU A 229 2.16 16.59 -12.15
CA LEU A 229 3.14 17.63 -12.45
C LEU A 229 4.58 17.13 -12.25
N LEU A 230 4.86 16.45 -11.14
CA LEU A 230 6.19 15.91 -10.84
C LEU A 230 6.63 14.90 -11.91
N THR A 231 5.77 13.95 -12.29
CA THR A 231 6.09 12.97 -13.36
C THR A 231 6.16 13.59 -14.75
N SER A 232 5.61 14.78 -14.95
CA SER A 232 5.78 15.54 -16.20
C SER A 232 7.10 16.30 -16.23
N LEU A 233 7.57 16.80 -15.08
CA LEU A 233 8.85 17.51 -14.95
C LEU A 233 10.03 16.53 -14.86
N TYR A 234 9.81 15.36 -14.26
CA TYR A 234 10.78 14.28 -14.04
C TYR A 234 10.17 12.96 -14.52
N PRO A 235 10.13 12.71 -15.85
CA PRO A 235 9.53 11.51 -16.42
C PRO A 235 10.10 10.20 -15.88
N GLU A 236 11.37 10.19 -15.44
CA GLU A 236 12.04 9.02 -14.89
C GLU A 236 11.41 8.51 -13.58
N TYR A 237 10.67 9.34 -12.84
CA TYR A 237 9.95 8.88 -11.65
C TYR A 237 8.87 7.85 -11.98
N GLN A 238 8.39 7.78 -13.22
CA GLN A 238 7.44 6.75 -13.65
C GLN A 238 8.05 5.35 -13.69
N ASP A 239 9.38 5.24 -13.73
CA ASP A 239 10.11 3.97 -13.69
C ASP A 239 10.28 3.43 -12.24
N ILE A 240 10.03 4.26 -11.23
CA ILE A 240 9.99 3.86 -9.82
C ILE A 240 8.58 3.34 -9.50
N LEU A 241 8.36 2.05 -9.73
CA LEU A 241 7.03 1.43 -9.67
C LEU A 241 6.36 1.48 -8.29
N HIS A 242 7.14 1.65 -7.22
CA HIS A 242 6.64 1.90 -5.87
C HIS A 242 5.83 3.20 -5.75
N GLY A 243 5.96 4.12 -6.71
CA GLY A 243 5.27 5.41 -6.72
C GLY A 243 5.80 6.40 -5.68
N PHE A 244 6.99 6.15 -5.15
CA PHE A 244 7.66 6.99 -4.16
C PHE A 244 9.16 7.07 -4.49
N PRO A 245 9.64 8.19 -5.07
CA PRO A 245 11.04 8.37 -5.38
C PRO A 245 11.89 8.56 -4.12
N TYR A 246 13.21 8.39 -4.23
CA TYR A 246 14.16 8.49 -3.11
C TYR A 246 14.09 9.84 -2.36
N ASN A 247 13.75 10.93 -3.05
CA ASN A 247 13.53 12.26 -2.46
C ASN A 247 12.06 12.53 -2.06
N GLY A 248 11.23 11.50 -1.95
CA GLY A 248 9.79 11.60 -1.69
C GLY A 248 9.45 12.36 -0.39
N HIS A 249 10.27 12.20 0.65
CA HIS A 249 10.11 12.92 1.91
C HIS A 249 10.28 14.44 1.79
N ALA A 250 11.18 14.90 0.91
CA ALA A 250 11.35 16.32 0.63
C ALA A 250 10.08 16.90 -0.01
N TYR A 251 9.42 16.15 -0.90
CA TYR A 251 8.13 16.56 -1.48
C TYR A 251 7.01 16.62 -0.43
N ILE A 252 6.86 15.60 0.43
CA ILE A 252 5.87 15.64 1.52
C ILE A 252 6.09 16.90 2.35
N THR A 253 7.33 17.14 2.79
CA THR A 253 7.69 18.29 3.63
C THR A 253 7.41 19.62 2.92
N ALA A 254 7.77 19.74 1.64
CA ALA A 254 7.47 20.91 0.83
C ALA A 254 5.96 21.18 0.76
N PHE A 255 5.15 20.17 0.47
CA PHE A 255 3.70 20.32 0.34
C PHE A 255 2.98 20.55 1.68
N VAL A 256 3.53 20.08 2.80
CA VAL A 256 3.08 20.46 4.15
C VAL A 256 3.32 21.95 4.39
N TYR A 257 4.52 22.45 4.12
CA TYR A 257 4.83 23.87 4.25
C TYR A 257 4.03 24.75 3.29
N PHE A 258 3.82 24.29 2.06
CA PHE A 258 2.90 24.93 1.11
C PHE A 258 1.51 25.05 1.71
N SER A 259 0.95 23.94 2.21
CA SER A 259 -0.42 23.89 2.72
C SER A 259 -0.62 24.82 3.91
N LEU A 260 0.34 24.83 4.85
CA LEU A 260 0.36 25.75 5.99
C LEU A 260 0.53 27.21 5.54
N GLY A 261 1.44 27.47 4.60
CA GLY A 261 1.70 28.80 4.05
C GLY A 261 0.45 29.40 3.40
N ILE A 262 -0.25 28.62 2.58
CA ILE A 262 -1.53 28.99 1.97
C ILE A 262 -2.60 29.23 3.04
N ALA A 263 -2.69 28.37 4.05
CA ALA A 263 -3.64 28.52 5.14
C ALA A 263 -3.43 29.83 5.91
N PHE A 264 -2.21 30.12 6.36
CA PHE A 264 -1.89 31.38 7.03
C PHE A 264 -2.11 32.60 6.11
N PHE A 265 -1.71 32.51 4.84
CA PHE A 265 -1.90 33.59 3.87
C PHE A 265 -3.37 33.94 3.66
N ILE A 266 -4.23 32.93 3.51
CA ILE A 266 -5.67 33.12 3.34
C ILE A 266 -6.26 33.69 4.63
N TYR A 267 -6.03 33.07 5.78
CA TYR A 267 -6.63 33.51 7.04
C TYR A 267 -6.18 34.92 7.47
N GLN A 268 -4.97 35.35 7.08
CA GLN A 268 -4.51 36.74 7.24
C GLN A 268 -5.44 37.76 6.56
N ARG A 269 -6.08 37.40 5.43
CA ARG A 269 -7.02 38.30 4.72
C ARG A 269 -8.36 38.47 5.44
N PHE A 270 -8.65 37.59 6.40
CA PHE A 270 -9.93 37.54 7.13
C PHE A 270 -9.79 37.94 8.60
N GLU A 271 -8.68 38.56 9.01
CA GLU A 271 -8.43 38.98 10.41
C GLU A 271 -9.44 39.99 10.97
N LYS A 272 -10.15 40.71 10.10
CA LYS A 272 -11.23 41.63 10.51
C LYS A 272 -12.47 40.88 11.03
N ILE A 273 -12.57 39.58 10.76
CA ILE A 273 -13.64 38.73 11.28
C ILE A 273 -13.21 38.22 12.65
N GLY A 274 -14.08 38.36 13.66
CA GLY A 274 -13.80 37.84 14.99
C GLY A 274 -13.54 36.34 14.97
N ILE A 275 -12.46 35.90 15.62
CA ILE A 275 -11.93 34.52 15.58
C ILE A 275 -13.02 33.48 15.86
N ALA A 276 -13.87 33.70 16.87
CA ALA A 276 -14.99 32.80 17.18
C ALA A 276 -15.86 32.48 15.96
N ASN A 277 -16.10 33.45 15.06
CA ASN A 277 -16.88 33.22 13.84
C ASN A 277 -16.13 32.38 12.80
N LEU A 278 -14.79 32.51 12.73
CA LEU A 278 -13.95 31.74 11.82
C LEU A 278 -13.83 30.26 12.22
N LEU A 279 -14.09 29.93 13.49
CA LEU A 279 -14.02 28.58 14.03
C LEU A 279 -15.27 27.73 13.76
N VAL A 280 -16.43 28.36 13.52
CA VAL A 280 -17.71 27.63 13.34
C VAL A 280 -17.71 26.75 12.09
N ALA A 281 -17.19 27.26 10.96
CA ALA A 281 -17.15 26.50 9.72
C ALA A 281 -16.24 25.25 9.82
N PRO A 282 -15.00 25.34 10.35
CA PRO A 282 -14.20 24.17 10.70
C PRO A 282 -14.86 23.17 11.64
N ALA A 283 -15.53 23.61 12.70
CA ALA A 283 -16.25 22.70 13.61
C ALA A 283 -17.31 21.91 12.85
N LEU A 284 -18.12 22.61 12.04
CA LEU A 284 -19.16 21.96 11.26
C LEU A 284 -18.58 20.97 10.26
N LEU A 285 -17.53 21.36 9.53
CA LEU A 285 -16.85 20.47 8.58
C LEU A 285 -16.34 19.21 9.29
N TRP A 286 -15.64 19.36 10.41
CA TRP A 286 -15.11 18.23 11.16
C TRP A 286 -16.21 17.32 11.73
N LEU A 287 -17.33 17.88 12.20
CA LEU A 287 -18.48 17.08 12.61
C LEU A 287 -19.10 16.33 11.43
N ILE A 288 -19.25 16.96 10.26
CA ILE A 288 -19.70 16.27 9.05
C ILE A 288 -18.76 15.11 8.70
N LEU A 289 -17.45 15.37 8.72
CA LEU A 289 -16.44 14.33 8.47
C LEU A 289 -16.53 13.20 9.49
N CYS A 290 -16.65 13.50 10.79
CA CYS A 290 -16.80 12.47 11.83
C CYS A 290 -18.09 11.67 11.66
N GLY A 291 -19.20 12.30 11.26
CA GLY A 291 -20.46 11.61 10.96
C GLY A 291 -20.34 10.68 9.75
N LEU A 292 -19.64 11.11 8.69
CA LEU A 292 -19.35 10.26 7.53
C LEU A 292 -18.43 9.09 7.90
N LEU A 293 -17.40 9.34 8.71
CA LEU A 293 -16.50 8.29 9.19
C LEU A 293 -17.22 7.29 10.10
N ALA A 294 -18.13 7.76 10.96
CA ALA A 294 -18.93 6.88 11.82
C ALA A 294 -19.74 5.85 11.02
N GLU A 295 -20.24 6.23 9.83
CA GLU A 295 -21.01 5.34 8.96
C GLU A 295 -20.12 4.49 8.04
N PHE A 296 -19.18 5.11 7.34
CA PHE A 296 -18.46 4.45 6.24
C PHE A 296 -17.10 3.88 6.63
N LEU A 297 -16.49 4.39 7.70
CA LEU A 297 -15.17 3.95 8.15
C LEU A 297 -15.07 3.99 9.69
N PRO A 298 -15.82 3.13 10.41
CA PRO A 298 -15.97 3.22 11.87
C PRO A 298 -14.62 3.21 12.62
N GLY A 299 -13.62 2.50 12.10
CA GLY A 299 -12.26 2.47 12.64
C GLY A 299 -11.53 3.82 12.65
N ALA A 300 -12.00 4.84 11.94
CA ALA A 300 -11.47 6.20 11.96
C ALA A 300 -12.20 7.12 12.96
N SER A 301 -13.22 6.61 13.67
CA SER A 301 -14.14 7.45 14.45
C SER A 301 -13.51 8.09 15.69
N PHE A 302 -12.30 7.67 16.08
CA PHE A 302 -11.47 8.37 17.07
C PHE A 302 -11.06 9.79 16.63
N PHE A 303 -11.27 10.17 15.37
CA PHE A 303 -11.10 11.54 14.90
C PHE A 303 -12.01 12.55 15.63
N ILE A 304 -13.08 12.10 16.28
CA ILE A 304 -13.93 12.94 17.14
C ILE A 304 -13.16 13.50 18.36
N VAL A 305 -12.09 12.85 18.82
CA VAL A 305 -11.33 13.25 20.01
C VAL A 305 -10.69 14.65 19.84
N PRO A 306 -9.90 14.91 18.77
CA PRO A 306 -9.46 16.27 18.44
C PRO A 306 -10.60 17.28 18.24
N VAL A 307 -11.76 16.85 17.73
CA VAL A 307 -12.91 17.72 17.53
C VAL A 307 -13.48 18.19 18.85
N TYR A 308 -13.58 17.32 19.87
CA TYR A 308 -13.96 17.75 21.21
C TYR A 308 -13.03 18.81 21.79
N ALA A 309 -11.73 18.60 21.64
CA ALA A 309 -10.75 19.60 22.06
C ALA A 309 -10.98 20.92 21.29
N PHE A 310 -11.15 20.86 19.98
CA PHE A 310 -11.50 22.04 19.17
C PHE A 310 -12.77 22.75 19.63
N LEU A 311 -13.84 22.01 19.99
CA LEU A 311 -15.07 22.58 20.53
C LEU A 311 -14.85 23.28 21.88
N VAL A 312 -13.99 22.75 22.75
CA VAL A 312 -13.55 23.44 23.97
C VAL A 312 -12.82 24.74 23.62
N GLY A 313 -11.93 24.72 22.62
CA GLY A 313 -11.26 25.92 22.11
C GLY A 313 -12.27 26.96 21.60
N LEU A 314 -13.26 26.55 20.82
CA LEU A 314 -14.35 27.41 20.35
C LEU A 314 -15.16 27.99 21.51
N LEU A 315 -15.48 27.19 22.53
CA LEU A 315 -16.18 27.65 23.73
C LEU A 315 -15.38 28.74 24.45
N VAL A 316 -14.09 28.50 24.70
CA VAL A 316 -13.16 29.43 25.37
C VAL A 316 -13.07 30.74 24.59
N VAL A 317 -12.81 30.69 23.28
CA VAL A 317 -12.70 31.88 22.42
C VAL A 317 -14.03 32.64 22.31
N SER A 318 -15.17 31.94 22.42
CA SER A 318 -16.49 32.57 22.40
C SER A 318 -16.86 33.23 23.74
N HIS A 319 -16.19 32.89 24.84
CA HIS A 319 -16.51 33.38 26.19
C HIS A 319 -15.45 34.30 26.79
N GLN A 320 -14.21 34.24 26.30
CA GLN A 320 -13.09 35.01 26.81
C GLN A 320 -12.58 35.97 25.73
N GLN A 321 -12.26 37.21 26.11
CA GLN A 321 -11.70 38.21 25.18
C GLN A 321 -10.22 37.94 24.86
N SER A 322 -9.48 37.46 25.85
CA SER A 322 -8.03 37.22 25.78
C SER A 322 -7.71 35.85 26.40
N PRO A 323 -8.06 34.75 25.70
CA PRO A 323 -7.79 33.41 26.19
C PRO A 323 -6.29 33.17 26.33
N ASN A 324 -5.91 32.37 27.33
CA ASN A 324 -4.52 32.01 27.54
C ASN A 324 -4.01 31.15 26.37
N GLY A 325 -2.92 31.60 25.72
CA GLY A 325 -2.32 30.87 24.59
C GLY A 325 -1.85 29.46 24.95
N PHE A 326 -1.37 29.24 26.18
CA PHE A 326 -0.98 27.91 26.65
C PHE A 326 -2.17 26.95 26.78
N LEU A 327 -3.33 27.45 27.20
CA LEU A 327 -4.56 26.67 27.22
C LEU A 327 -4.98 26.26 25.81
N LEU A 328 -4.93 27.21 24.86
CA LEU A 328 -5.27 26.94 23.46
C LEU A 328 -4.27 25.99 22.80
N LEU A 329 -2.99 26.06 23.16
CA LEU A 329 -1.98 25.10 22.73
C LEU A 329 -2.28 23.71 23.27
N PHE A 330 -2.55 23.58 24.57
CA PHE A 330 -2.89 22.31 25.20
C PHE A 330 -4.11 21.65 24.54
N VAL A 331 -5.16 22.44 24.27
CA VAL A 331 -6.35 22.01 23.55
C VAL A 331 -6.06 21.61 22.09
N GLY A 332 -5.02 22.15 21.48
CA GLY A 332 -4.57 21.78 20.13
C GLY A 332 -3.72 20.51 20.06
N LEU A 333 -3.13 20.05 21.17
CA LEU A 333 -2.22 18.90 21.19
C LEU A 333 -2.83 17.59 20.64
N PRO A 334 -4.08 17.22 20.97
CA PRO A 334 -4.68 15.99 20.43
C PRO A 334 -4.70 15.98 18.90
N ALA A 335 -4.92 17.12 18.25
CA ALA A 335 -4.92 17.21 16.79
C ALA A 335 -3.53 16.91 16.21
N LEU A 336 -2.46 17.42 16.82
CA LEU A 336 -1.08 17.18 16.36
C LEU A 336 -0.65 15.73 16.58
N VAL A 337 -0.96 15.18 17.76
CA VAL A 337 -0.61 13.81 18.13
C VAL A 337 -1.32 12.80 17.21
N ILE A 338 -2.62 13.00 16.97
CA ILE A 338 -3.43 12.06 16.21
C ILE A 338 -3.20 12.24 14.70
N PHE A 339 -3.23 13.46 14.17
CA PHE A 339 -3.18 13.67 12.71
C PHE A 339 -1.77 13.83 12.15
N GLY A 340 -0.79 14.23 12.95
CA GLY A 340 0.60 14.39 12.50
C GLY A 340 1.15 13.15 11.78
N PRO A 341 1.07 11.95 12.38
CA PRO A 341 1.57 10.72 11.75
C PRO A 341 0.91 10.43 10.40
N PHE A 342 -0.41 10.64 10.28
CA PHE A 342 -1.16 10.37 9.06
C PHE A 342 -0.73 11.23 7.86
N VAL A 343 -0.23 12.44 8.09
CA VAL A 343 0.27 13.33 7.01
C VAL A 343 1.42 12.67 6.26
N LYS A 344 2.33 11.98 6.97
CA LYS A 344 3.44 11.22 6.38
C LYS A 344 2.97 9.83 5.91
N MET A 345 2.18 9.15 6.73
CA MET A 345 1.78 7.75 6.51
C MET A 345 1.12 7.51 5.14
N PHE A 346 0.20 8.38 4.72
CA PHE A 346 -0.54 8.16 3.47
C PHE A 346 0.35 8.23 2.21
N PRO A 347 1.14 9.29 1.97
CA PRO A 347 2.02 9.33 0.80
C PRO A 347 3.15 8.29 0.85
N VAL A 348 3.65 7.93 2.04
CA VAL A 348 4.65 6.86 2.17
C VAL A 348 4.02 5.51 1.80
N GLY A 349 2.97 5.08 2.52
CA GLY A 349 2.40 3.75 2.32
C GLY A 349 1.67 3.53 1.00
N LEU A 350 1.14 4.60 0.38
CA LEU A 350 0.33 4.54 -0.85
C LEU A 350 0.98 5.25 -2.06
N GLY A 351 2.19 5.80 -1.91
CA GLY A 351 2.92 6.55 -2.92
C GLY A 351 2.53 8.03 -3.02
N LEU A 352 3.36 8.83 -3.69
CA LEU A 352 3.17 10.29 -3.84
C LEU A 352 1.92 10.68 -4.63
N LYS A 353 1.29 9.73 -5.34
CA LYS A 353 -0.04 9.94 -5.92
C LYS A 353 -1.09 10.34 -4.86
N MET A 354 -0.88 9.96 -3.60
CA MET A 354 -1.74 10.30 -2.46
C MET A 354 -1.35 11.61 -1.77
N MET A 355 -0.58 12.49 -2.42
CA MET A 355 -0.20 13.80 -1.84
C MET A 355 -1.41 14.67 -1.46
N VAL A 356 -2.56 14.49 -2.13
CA VAL A 356 -3.83 15.13 -1.74
C VAL A 356 -4.24 14.80 -0.30
N ALA A 357 -3.97 13.58 0.19
CA ALA A 357 -4.23 13.22 1.58
C ALA A 357 -3.35 14.05 2.52
N ALA A 358 -2.06 14.21 2.23
CA ALA A 358 -1.15 15.00 3.04
C ALA A 358 -1.53 16.50 3.07
N THR A 359 -1.82 17.11 1.91
CA THR A 359 -2.16 18.53 1.83
C THR A 359 -3.51 18.85 2.49
N LEU A 360 -4.53 18.00 2.27
CA LEU A 360 -5.83 18.17 2.90
C LEU A 360 -5.78 17.88 4.40
N LEU A 361 -5.09 16.83 4.84
CA LEU A 361 -5.00 16.52 6.27
C LEU A 361 -4.19 17.58 7.02
N THR A 362 -3.15 18.14 6.41
CA THR A 362 -2.45 19.32 6.94
C THR A 362 -3.40 20.50 7.10
N SER A 363 -4.27 20.74 6.12
CA SER A 363 -5.29 21.81 6.16
C SER A 363 -6.33 21.59 7.25
N LEU A 364 -6.84 20.37 7.35
CA LEU A 364 -7.82 19.96 8.36
C LEU A 364 -7.24 20.06 9.79
N THR A 365 -5.98 19.67 9.96
CA THR A 365 -5.23 19.81 11.22
C THR A 365 -4.99 21.28 11.55
N PHE A 366 -4.62 22.11 10.56
CA PHE A 366 -4.52 23.56 10.73
C PHE A 366 -5.83 24.16 11.23
N PHE A 367 -6.98 23.69 10.72
CA PHE A 367 -8.27 24.17 11.19
C PHE A 367 -8.54 23.83 12.66
N LEU A 368 -8.11 22.66 13.16
CA LEU A 368 -8.21 22.31 14.58
C LEU A 368 -7.29 23.16 15.47
N LEU A 369 -6.19 23.67 14.92
CA LEU A 369 -5.27 24.58 15.61
C LEU A 369 -5.65 26.05 15.44
N LEU A 370 -6.68 26.36 14.67
CA LEU A 370 -7.17 27.70 14.44
C LEU A 370 -7.56 28.47 15.72
N PRO A 371 -8.03 27.86 16.83
CA PRO A 371 -8.29 28.59 18.06
C PRO A 371 -7.02 29.27 18.59
N LEU A 372 -5.86 28.64 18.40
CA LEU A 372 -4.54 29.20 18.72
C LEU A 372 -4.06 30.15 17.62
N PHE A 373 -4.00 29.67 16.38
CA PHE A 373 -3.42 30.41 15.24
C PHE A 373 -4.18 31.69 14.89
N GLY A 374 -5.49 31.74 15.19
CA GLY A 374 -6.32 32.93 14.98
C GLY A 374 -5.76 34.19 15.64
N PHE A 375 -5.10 34.05 16.81
CA PHE A 375 -4.53 35.16 17.58
C PHE A 375 -3.14 35.60 17.14
N TYR A 376 -2.46 34.87 16.24
CA TYR A 376 -1.13 35.26 15.78
C TYR A 376 -1.18 36.57 14.99
N LYS A 377 -0.37 37.56 15.35
CA LYS A 377 -0.34 38.86 14.63
C LYS A 377 0.53 38.84 13.38
N ILE A 378 1.40 37.84 13.25
CA ILE A 378 2.42 37.74 12.20
C ILE A 378 2.07 36.70 11.12
N LYS A 379 0.78 36.43 10.85
CA LYS A 379 0.39 35.36 9.91
C LYS A 379 0.96 35.58 8.51
N LYS A 380 1.04 36.83 8.03
CA LYS A 380 1.71 37.17 6.77
C LYS A 380 3.20 36.79 6.76
N GLY A 381 3.91 37.08 7.86
CA GLY A 381 5.32 36.74 8.00
C GLY A 381 5.53 35.23 8.06
N LEU A 382 4.71 34.52 8.85
CA LEU A 382 4.71 33.06 8.91
C LEU A 382 4.42 32.44 7.56
N ALA A 383 3.39 32.93 6.84
CA ALA A 383 3.09 32.46 5.49
C ALA A 383 4.28 32.64 4.55
N ALA A 384 4.96 33.79 4.58
CA ALA A 384 6.14 34.02 3.75
C ALA A 384 7.29 33.06 4.10
N VAL A 385 7.59 32.86 5.38
CA VAL A 385 8.62 31.90 5.83
C VAL A 385 8.28 30.47 5.42
N LEU A 386 7.03 30.04 5.60
CA LEU A 386 6.57 28.70 5.21
C LEU A 386 6.67 28.47 3.70
N ILE A 387 6.31 29.47 2.90
CA ILE A 387 6.46 29.39 1.44
C ILE A 387 7.96 29.37 1.04
N LEU A 388 8.82 30.12 1.73
CA LEU A 388 10.27 30.04 1.51
C LEU A 388 10.83 28.65 1.86
N LEU A 389 10.38 28.05 2.96
CA LEU A 389 10.75 26.68 3.33
C LEU A 389 10.25 25.66 2.30
N CYS A 390 9.01 25.80 1.82
CA CYS A 390 8.49 25.01 0.71
C CYS A 390 9.40 25.08 -0.52
N ILE A 391 9.81 26.29 -0.93
CA ILE A 391 10.75 26.47 -2.04
C ILE A 391 12.08 25.78 -1.74
N GLY A 392 12.61 25.92 -0.52
CA GLY A 392 13.83 25.25 -0.09
C GLY A 392 13.78 23.73 -0.26
N PHE A 393 12.70 23.08 0.20
CA PHE A 393 12.53 21.63 0.04
C PHE A 393 12.22 21.20 -1.40
N LEU A 394 11.56 22.03 -2.21
CA LEU A 394 11.42 21.76 -3.65
C LEU A 394 12.76 21.84 -4.38
N LEU A 395 13.64 22.77 -3.98
CA LEU A 395 15.00 22.86 -4.51
C LEU A 395 15.84 21.67 -4.08
N ASP A 396 15.77 21.28 -2.80
CA ASP A 396 16.42 20.07 -2.29
C ASP A 396 16.00 18.83 -3.09
N ALA A 397 14.70 18.63 -3.27
CA ALA A 397 14.18 17.55 -4.11
C ALA A 397 14.66 17.65 -5.57
N HIS A 398 14.75 18.86 -6.14
CA HIS A 398 15.26 19.06 -7.50
C HIS A 398 16.73 18.69 -7.63
N PHE A 399 17.58 19.03 -6.65
CA PHE A 399 19.01 18.73 -6.70
C PHE A 399 19.32 17.27 -6.38
N THR A 400 18.46 16.59 -5.62
CA THR A 400 18.55 15.17 -5.28
C THR A 400 17.75 14.25 -6.21
N ARG A 401 17.22 14.76 -7.33
CA ARG A 401 16.42 13.98 -8.29
C ARG A 401 17.20 12.96 -9.12
N GLY A 402 18.53 13.09 -9.14
CA GLY A 402 19.41 12.28 -9.98
C GLY A 402 19.46 10.83 -9.51
N PHE A 403 20.05 9.98 -10.35
CA PHE A 403 20.34 8.59 -10.01
C PHE A 403 21.85 8.39 -9.88
N ASP A 404 22.25 7.65 -8.86
CA ASP A 404 23.62 7.31 -8.54
C ASP A 404 23.67 5.85 -8.01
N PRO A 405 24.86 5.30 -7.69
CA PRO A 405 24.94 3.93 -7.18
C PRO A 405 24.16 3.64 -5.89
N GLU A 406 23.91 4.66 -5.06
CA GLU A 406 23.13 4.51 -3.82
C GLU A 406 21.62 4.65 -4.09
N ASN A 407 21.26 5.39 -5.12
CA ASN A 407 19.89 5.64 -5.55
C ASN A 407 19.74 5.30 -7.06
N PRO A 408 19.89 4.02 -7.45
CA PRO A 408 19.95 3.64 -8.84
C PRO A 408 18.59 3.76 -9.54
N LYS A 409 18.63 3.96 -10.85
CA LYS A 409 17.43 3.98 -11.70
C LYS A 409 16.97 2.56 -12.05
N PRO A 410 15.72 2.18 -11.76
CA PRO A 410 15.15 0.92 -12.24
C PRO A 410 15.11 0.87 -13.77
N ASN A 411 15.66 -0.19 -14.36
CA ASN A 411 15.58 -0.44 -15.79
C ASN A 411 15.32 -1.92 -16.10
N SER A 412 14.81 -2.19 -17.30
CA SER A 412 14.44 -3.55 -17.70
C SER A 412 14.78 -3.87 -19.14
N LEU A 413 15.18 -5.13 -19.38
CA LEU A 413 15.45 -5.69 -20.69
C LEU A 413 15.05 -7.16 -20.71
N LEU A 414 14.27 -7.53 -21.74
CA LEU A 414 13.84 -8.89 -21.98
C LEU A 414 14.06 -9.24 -23.44
N TYR A 415 14.42 -10.50 -23.67
CA TYR A 415 14.36 -11.12 -24.99
C TYR A 415 13.08 -11.94 -25.08
N VAL A 416 12.23 -11.65 -26.06
CA VAL A 416 10.95 -12.34 -26.28
C VAL A 416 11.00 -13.06 -27.61
N LEU A 417 10.88 -14.39 -27.58
CA LEU A 417 10.84 -15.26 -28.75
C LEU A 417 9.44 -15.85 -28.91
N ASP A 418 8.80 -15.56 -30.04
CA ASP A 418 7.61 -16.28 -30.48
C ASP A 418 8.04 -17.45 -31.35
N GLU A 419 7.90 -18.68 -30.81
CA GLU A 419 8.31 -19.90 -31.49
C GLU A 419 7.34 -20.25 -32.64
N ASP A 420 6.07 -19.86 -32.55
CA ASP A 420 5.06 -20.16 -33.58
C ASP A 420 5.28 -19.29 -34.82
N GLU A 421 5.56 -18.00 -34.63
CA GLU A 421 5.85 -17.06 -35.72
C GLU A 421 7.34 -17.03 -36.10
N ASN A 422 8.20 -17.68 -35.31
CA ASN A 422 9.66 -17.63 -35.41
C ASN A 422 10.17 -16.17 -35.47
N THR A 423 9.69 -15.33 -34.56
CA THR A 423 10.08 -13.91 -34.44
C THR A 423 10.66 -13.63 -33.07
N ALA A 424 11.60 -12.69 -33.00
CA ALA A 424 12.21 -12.27 -31.74
C ALA A 424 12.18 -10.75 -31.57
N GLN A 425 12.01 -10.31 -30.33
CA GLN A 425 11.94 -8.90 -29.97
C GLN A 425 12.68 -8.63 -28.65
N TRP A 426 13.31 -7.46 -28.58
CA TRP A 426 13.71 -6.83 -27.33
C TRP A 426 12.50 -6.12 -26.75
N ALA A 427 12.28 -6.24 -25.44
CA ALA A 427 11.20 -5.58 -24.74
C ALA A 427 11.70 -4.92 -23.45
N THR A 428 11.07 -3.80 -23.09
CA THR A 428 11.31 -3.12 -21.82
C THR A 428 10.01 -2.60 -21.21
N TYR A 429 9.98 -2.52 -19.89
CA TYR A 429 8.93 -1.87 -19.11
C TYR A 429 9.20 -0.38 -18.89
N GLU A 430 10.43 0.11 -19.14
CA GLU A 430 10.80 1.51 -18.93
C GLU A 430 9.92 2.48 -19.72
N LYS A 431 9.44 3.53 -19.04
CA LYS A 431 8.83 4.73 -19.62
C LYS A 431 9.87 5.67 -20.19
N VAL A 432 11.04 5.75 -19.55
CA VAL A 432 12.19 6.50 -20.05
C VAL A 432 13.36 5.55 -20.20
N PRO A 433 13.66 5.03 -21.41
CA PRO A 433 14.76 4.08 -21.57
C PRO A 433 16.09 4.62 -21.07
N SER A 434 16.76 3.89 -20.19
CA SER A 434 18.15 4.14 -19.79
C SER A 434 19.09 4.01 -20.99
N LYS A 435 20.30 4.60 -20.91
CA LYS A 435 21.32 4.45 -21.96
C LYS A 435 21.66 2.98 -22.23
N TRP A 436 21.67 2.17 -21.17
CA TRP A 436 21.94 0.74 -21.25
C TRP A 436 20.83 -0.03 -21.98
N THR A 437 19.55 0.32 -21.81
CA THR A 437 18.45 -0.33 -22.54
C THR A 437 18.29 0.21 -23.96
N ALA A 438 18.50 1.52 -24.15
CA ALA A 438 18.25 2.22 -25.42
C ALA A 438 19.06 1.64 -26.60
N GLN A 439 20.23 1.04 -26.34
CA GLN A 439 21.04 0.38 -27.38
C GLN A 439 20.32 -0.80 -28.05
N TYR A 440 19.32 -1.40 -27.40
CA TYR A 440 18.54 -2.53 -27.92
C TYR A 440 17.23 -2.12 -28.59
N LEU A 441 16.73 -0.91 -28.31
CA LEU A 441 15.42 -0.45 -28.82
C LEU A 441 15.52 0.25 -30.18
N GLY A 442 16.72 0.67 -30.59
CA GLY A 442 16.90 1.49 -31.79
C GLY A 442 16.42 2.94 -31.61
N ALA A 443 16.46 3.71 -32.70
CA ALA A 443 16.09 5.13 -32.69
C ALA A 443 14.56 5.36 -32.66
N ASP A 444 13.79 4.47 -33.29
CA ASP A 444 12.33 4.56 -33.34
C ASP A 444 11.71 3.69 -32.25
N LEU A 445 11.29 4.34 -31.16
CA LEU A 445 10.62 3.69 -30.05
C LEU A 445 9.23 3.18 -30.48
N SER A 446 9.15 1.90 -30.87
CA SER A 446 7.89 1.28 -31.23
C SER A 446 7.11 0.87 -29.98
N LYS A 447 5.84 1.29 -29.91
CA LYS A 447 4.90 0.82 -28.88
C LYS A 447 4.32 -0.52 -29.32
N PRO A 448 4.21 -1.51 -28.44
CA PRO A 448 3.69 -2.82 -28.84
C PRO A 448 2.22 -2.73 -29.28
N GLU A 449 1.92 -3.01 -30.56
CA GLU A 449 0.53 -3.09 -31.05
C GLU A 449 -0.13 -4.44 -30.67
N LYS A 450 0.66 -5.53 -30.61
CA LYS A 450 0.17 -6.91 -30.36
C LYS A 450 0.64 -7.52 -29.04
N LEU A 451 1.84 -7.18 -28.56
CA LEU A 451 2.40 -7.72 -27.30
C LEU A 451 1.71 -7.19 -26.03
N VAL A 452 0.94 -6.10 -26.10
CA VAL A 452 0.19 -5.55 -24.96
C VAL A 452 -0.89 -6.50 -24.44
N LYS A 453 -1.40 -7.42 -25.28
CA LYS A 453 -2.46 -8.36 -24.89
C LYS A 453 -1.95 -9.72 -24.39
N LYS A 454 -0.63 -9.95 -24.39
CA LYS A 454 0.00 -11.28 -24.20
C LYS A 454 1.30 -11.19 -23.38
N THR A 455 1.26 -10.50 -22.25
CA THR A 455 2.38 -10.42 -21.30
C THR A 455 2.15 -11.38 -20.13
N LEU A 456 3.24 -11.96 -19.60
CA LEU A 456 3.23 -12.71 -18.35
C LEU A 456 2.64 -11.87 -17.21
N SER A 457 2.00 -12.54 -16.24
CA SER A 457 1.44 -11.82 -15.09
C SER A 457 2.53 -11.16 -14.23
N SER A 458 2.26 -9.95 -13.76
CA SER A 458 3.13 -9.15 -12.86
C SER A 458 2.30 -8.58 -11.72
N LYS A 459 2.93 -8.21 -10.59
CA LYS A 459 2.24 -7.74 -9.36
C LYS A 459 1.26 -6.60 -9.67
N TYR A 460 1.62 -5.72 -10.59
CA TYR A 460 0.79 -4.57 -11.01
C TYR A 460 0.15 -4.72 -12.39
N SER A 461 0.17 -5.91 -13.00
CA SER A 461 -0.33 -6.16 -14.36
C SER A 461 0.27 -5.21 -15.41
N THR A 462 1.55 -4.87 -15.26
CA THR A 462 2.29 -3.97 -16.15
C THR A 462 2.61 -4.70 -17.45
N GLY A 463 2.27 -4.09 -18.59
CA GLY A 463 2.68 -4.53 -19.92
C GLY A 463 3.95 -3.83 -20.42
N PHE A 464 4.60 -4.38 -21.45
CA PHE A 464 5.77 -3.77 -22.06
C PHE A 464 5.47 -2.36 -22.58
N THR A 465 6.37 -1.42 -22.35
CA THR A 465 6.23 -0.03 -22.81
C THR A 465 6.76 0.12 -24.23
N TYR A 466 7.95 -0.43 -24.50
CA TYR A 466 8.61 -0.36 -25.80
C TYR A 466 9.10 -1.74 -26.21
N VAL A 467 9.07 -1.98 -27.52
CA VAL A 467 9.60 -3.20 -28.14
C VAL A 467 10.43 -2.84 -29.37
N ALA A 468 11.36 -3.70 -29.74
CA ALA A 468 12.14 -3.58 -30.97
C ALA A 468 12.46 -4.97 -31.54
N PRO A 469 12.57 -5.13 -32.86
CA PRO A 469 13.01 -6.39 -33.45
C PRO A 469 14.38 -6.83 -32.91
N ALA A 470 14.52 -8.11 -32.59
CA ALA A 470 15.77 -8.71 -32.16
C ALA A 470 16.23 -9.79 -33.14
N THR A 471 17.53 -10.06 -33.19
CA THR A 471 18.07 -11.18 -33.96
C THR A 471 17.58 -12.50 -33.36
N LEU A 472 17.13 -13.42 -34.21
CA LEU A 472 16.76 -14.76 -33.78
C LEU A 472 17.97 -15.49 -33.22
N LYS A 473 17.78 -16.10 -32.04
CA LYS A 473 18.75 -16.93 -31.34
C LYS A 473 18.19 -18.35 -31.26
N PRO A 474 19.03 -19.39 -31.31
CA PRO A 474 18.59 -20.78 -31.24
C PRO A 474 18.21 -21.18 -29.80
N ILE A 475 17.28 -20.45 -29.19
CA ILE A 475 16.70 -20.77 -27.89
C ILE A 475 15.64 -21.86 -28.10
N LYS A 476 15.72 -22.94 -27.33
CA LYS A 476 14.74 -24.02 -27.38
C LYS A 476 13.53 -23.65 -26.51
N GLY A 477 12.34 -23.69 -27.08
CA GLY A 477 11.10 -23.60 -26.31
C GLY A 477 10.74 -24.93 -25.64
N PRO A 478 9.61 -24.98 -24.91
CA PRO A 478 9.17 -26.18 -24.22
C PRO A 478 8.81 -27.28 -25.24
N LYS A 479 9.17 -28.52 -24.91
CA LYS A 479 8.71 -29.70 -25.66
C LYS A 479 7.36 -30.13 -25.09
N LEU A 480 6.32 -30.03 -25.91
CA LEU A 480 4.96 -30.40 -25.55
C LEU A 480 4.67 -31.83 -25.99
N GLU A 481 4.35 -32.71 -25.06
CA GLU A 481 4.04 -34.12 -25.31
C GLU A 481 2.60 -34.43 -24.86
N VAL A 482 1.72 -34.76 -25.81
CA VAL A 482 0.36 -35.21 -25.49
C VAL A 482 0.44 -36.67 -25.05
N VAL A 483 0.26 -36.90 -23.75
CA VAL A 483 0.31 -38.22 -23.12
C VAL A 483 -0.98 -38.98 -23.40
N GLN A 484 -2.11 -38.28 -23.31
CA GLN A 484 -3.43 -38.85 -23.53
C GLN A 484 -4.37 -37.80 -24.13
N ASP A 485 -5.21 -38.21 -25.07
CA ASP A 485 -6.31 -37.42 -25.61
C ASP A 485 -7.49 -38.36 -25.85
N THR A 486 -8.55 -38.22 -25.06
CA THR A 486 -9.67 -39.16 -25.08
C THR A 486 -10.99 -38.48 -24.74
N PHE A 487 -12.10 -39.15 -25.04
CA PHE A 487 -13.44 -38.67 -24.69
C PHE A 487 -13.93 -39.40 -23.43
N VAL A 488 -14.42 -38.62 -22.46
CA VAL A 488 -15.04 -39.11 -21.22
C VAL A 488 -16.47 -38.58 -21.16
N GLY A 489 -17.41 -39.39 -21.63
CA GLY A 489 -18.82 -38.98 -21.72
C GLY A 489 -19.03 -37.87 -22.76
N ASN A 490 -19.46 -36.69 -22.32
CA ASN A 490 -19.63 -35.51 -23.18
C ASN A 490 -18.42 -34.56 -23.18
N ASP A 491 -17.38 -34.91 -22.43
CA ASP A 491 -16.18 -34.08 -22.30
C ASP A 491 -14.99 -34.75 -23.02
N ARG A 492 -14.05 -33.92 -23.45
CA ARG A 492 -12.72 -34.33 -23.91
C ARG A 492 -11.74 -34.14 -22.76
N MET A 493 -10.93 -35.15 -22.49
CA MET A 493 -9.85 -35.14 -21.51
C MET A 493 -8.51 -35.18 -22.25
N VAL A 494 -7.65 -34.22 -21.96
CA VAL A 494 -6.30 -34.13 -22.50
C VAL A 494 -5.30 -34.16 -21.35
N GLN A 495 -4.31 -35.03 -21.44
CA GLN A 495 -3.12 -35.03 -20.59
C GLN A 495 -1.89 -34.59 -21.41
N LEU A 496 -1.19 -33.59 -20.91
CA LEU A 496 -0.02 -33.00 -21.53
C LEU A 496 1.15 -32.99 -20.55
N ALA A 497 2.32 -33.42 -21.00
CA ALA A 497 3.59 -33.20 -20.33
C ALA A 497 4.34 -32.04 -21.03
N VAL A 498 4.63 -30.99 -20.27
CA VAL A 498 5.42 -29.84 -20.71
C VAL A 498 6.84 -30.02 -20.19
N HIS A 499 7.76 -30.37 -21.09
CA HIS A 499 9.17 -30.63 -20.74
C HIS A 499 10.02 -29.39 -21.04
N PRO A 500 10.64 -28.77 -20.01
CA PRO A 500 11.67 -27.77 -20.22
C PRO A 500 12.80 -28.31 -21.09
N GLN A 501 13.35 -27.48 -21.98
CA GLN A 501 14.51 -27.83 -22.82
C GLN A 501 15.78 -27.04 -22.46
N ARG A 502 15.68 -26.22 -21.41
CA ARG A 502 16.72 -25.34 -20.85
C ARG A 502 16.41 -25.09 -19.37
N ALA A 503 17.30 -24.41 -18.66
CA ALA A 503 17.06 -23.98 -17.28
C ALA A 503 15.99 -22.89 -17.25
N VAL A 504 14.82 -23.19 -16.72
CA VAL A 504 13.66 -22.31 -16.72
C VAL A 504 13.16 -22.12 -15.32
N ASN A 505 12.76 -20.90 -14.99
CA ASN A 505 12.35 -20.55 -13.63
C ASN A 505 10.83 -20.48 -13.51
N ARG A 506 10.12 -20.17 -14.60
CA ARG A 506 8.69 -19.91 -14.57
C ARG A 506 8.01 -20.34 -15.85
N LEU A 507 6.90 -21.07 -15.69
CA LEU A 507 5.97 -21.41 -16.75
C LEU A 507 4.61 -20.81 -16.43
N GLU A 508 4.04 -20.03 -17.35
CA GLU A 508 2.62 -19.70 -17.30
C GLU A 508 1.86 -20.35 -18.44
N VAL A 509 0.67 -20.83 -18.11
CA VAL A 509 -0.23 -21.46 -19.08
C VAL A 509 -1.52 -20.66 -19.12
N PHE A 510 -1.95 -20.32 -20.33
CA PHE A 510 -3.21 -19.63 -20.58
C PHE A 510 -4.07 -20.48 -21.50
N THR A 511 -5.38 -20.47 -21.26
CA THR A 511 -6.39 -20.99 -22.18
C THR A 511 -7.02 -19.84 -22.98
N ASN A 512 -7.66 -20.14 -24.11
CA ASN A 512 -8.68 -19.24 -24.65
C ASN A 512 -9.85 -19.06 -23.66
N GLU A 513 -10.71 -18.06 -23.91
CA GLU A 513 -11.93 -17.85 -23.14
C GLU A 513 -12.87 -19.05 -23.35
N MET A 514 -12.83 -19.98 -22.40
CA MET A 514 -13.60 -21.22 -22.42
C MET A 514 -13.77 -21.77 -21.00
N THR A 515 -14.75 -22.65 -20.82
CA THR A 515 -15.01 -23.30 -19.54
C THR A 515 -14.27 -24.63 -19.47
N LEU A 516 -13.53 -24.86 -18.38
CA LEU A 516 -12.92 -26.15 -18.10
C LEU A 516 -13.79 -26.87 -17.07
N SER A 517 -14.17 -28.12 -17.34
CA SER A 517 -14.88 -28.98 -16.39
C SER A 517 -13.99 -29.36 -15.21
N SER A 518 -12.71 -29.62 -15.48
CA SER A 518 -11.69 -29.85 -14.45
C SER A 518 -10.28 -29.57 -14.97
N ALA A 519 -9.37 -29.23 -14.07
CA ALA A 519 -7.95 -29.11 -14.34
C ALA A 519 -7.14 -29.66 -13.18
N ILE A 520 -6.17 -30.52 -13.47
CA ILE A 520 -5.23 -31.09 -12.50
C ILE A 520 -3.82 -30.79 -13.00
N ILE A 521 -2.98 -30.30 -12.11
CA ILE A 521 -1.63 -29.79 -12.40
C ILE A 521 -0.67 -30.50 -11.46
N ASN A 522 0.24 -31.32 -11.97
CA ASN A 522 1.14 -32.15 -11.14
C ASN A 522 0.38 -32.89 -10.01
N ASP A 523 -0.73 -33.54 -10.36
CA ASP A 523 -1.64 -34.25 -9.43
C ASP A 523 -2.40 -33.36 -8.43
N ILE A 524 -2.27 -32.03 -8.51
CA ILE A 524 -3.02 -31.08 -7.68
C ILE A 524 -4.25 -30.59 -8.45
N PRO A 525 -5.49 -30.92 -8.01
CA PRO A 525 -6.70 -30.42 -8.64
C PRO A 525 -6.89 -28.92 -8.36
N LEU A 526 -7.19 -28.15 -9.40
CA LEU A 526 -7.62 -26.76 -9.26
C LEU A 526 -9.07 -26.72 -8.77
N SER A 527 -9.39 -25.77 -7.88
CA SER A 527 -10.75 -25.66 -7.32
C SER A 527 -11.77 -25.25 -8.38
N GLU A 528 -13.01 -25.75 -8.26
CA GLU A 528 -14.13 -25.36 -9.14
C GLU A 528 -14.35 -23.85 -9.12
N TYR A 529 -14.32 -23.25 -7.92
CA TYR A 529 -14.41 -21.80 -7.75
C TYR A 529 -13.35 -21.05 -8.54
N TYR A 530 -12.09 -21.50 -8.51
CA TYR A 530 -11.03 -20.88 -9.30
C TYR A 530 -11.34 -20.98 -10.79
N LEU A 531 -11.69 -22.18 -11.29
CA LEU A 531 -11.95 -22.43 -12.70
C LEU A 531 -13.10 -21.58 -13.27
N GLU A 532 -14.16 -21.37 -12.49
CA GLU A 532 -15.29 -20.51 -12.84
C GLU A 532 -14.96 -19.02 -12.82
N ASN A 533 -14.06 -18.58 -11.92
CA ASN A 533 -13.74 -17.18 -11.70
C ASN A 533 -12.41 -16.74 -12.34
N ARG A 534 -11.85 -17.55 -13.25
CA ARG A 534 -10.60 -17.23 -13.96
C ARG A 534 -10.73 -15.93 -14.73
N ARG A 535 -9.71 -15.08 -14.62
CA ARG A 535 -9.62 -13.81 -15.36
C ARG A 535 -8.59 -13.92 -16.47
N ARG A 536 -8.92 -13.39 -17.65
CA ARG A 536 -8.01 -13.26 -18.81
C ARG A 536 -7.39 -14.59 -19.27
N GLY A 537 -8.10 -15.71 -19.07
CA GLY A 537 -7.66 -17.03 -19.53
C GLY A 537 -6.44 -17.61 -18.81
N LYS A 538 -5.90 -16.99 -17.75
CA LYS A 538 -4.78 -17.56 -16.98
C LYS A 538 -5.22 -18.88 -16.33
N LEU A 539 -4.45 -19.95 -16.54
CA LEU A 539 -4.70 -21.26 -15.94
C LEU A 539 -3.79 -21.49 -14.74
N ILE A 540 -2.48 -21.32 -14.90
CA ILE A 540 -1.50 -21.48 -13.81
C ILE A 540 -0.29 -20.57 -13.99
N THR A 541 0.38 -20.30 -12.87
CA THR A 541 1.81 -19.99 -12.82
C THR A 541 2.49 -21.13 -12.09
N HIS A 542 3.48 -21.76 -12.70
CA HIS A 542 4.30 -22.80 -12.09
C HIS A 542 5.75 -22.31 -12.04
N TYR A 543 6.31 -22.24 -10.85
CA TYR A 543 7.74 -21.98 -10.65
C TYR A 543 8.48 -23.32 -10.68
N ILE A 544 9.21 -23.56 -11.76
CA ILE A 544 9.78 -24.87 -12.06
C ILE A 544 11.01 -25.09 -11.18
N SER A 545 11.03 -26.23 -10.49
CA SER A 545 12.18 -26.72 -9.72
C SER A 545 12.84 -27.88 -10.46
N ASP A 546 14.17 -27.95 -10.42
CA ASP A 546 14.99 -29.02 -11.02
C ASP A 546 14.73 -29.29 -12.52
N ASN A 547 14.13 -28.33 -13.23
CA ASN A 547 13.64 -28.49 -14.62
C ASN A 547 12.70 -29.70 -14.81
N GLU A 548 11.98 -30.09 -13.77
CA GLU A 548 11.01 -31.19 -13.84
C GLU A 548 9.85 -30.86 -14.81
N PRO A 549 9.30 -31.87 -15.52
CA PRO A 549 8.15 -31.66 -16.40
C PRO A 549 6.92 -31.18 -15.64
N THR A 550 6.12 -30.32 -16.27
CA THR A 550 4.80 -29.93 -15.77
C THR A 550 3.73 -30.78 -16.43
N PHE A 551 2.95 -31.50 -15.63
CA PHE A 551 1.85 -32.33 -16.10
C PHE A 551 0.53 -31.58 -15.97
N LEU A 552 -0.21 -31.49 -17.08
CA LEU A 552 -1.52 -30.87 -17.15
C LEU A 552 -2.54 -31.93 -17.55
N GLN A 553 -3.58 -32.13 -16.76
CA GLN A 553 -4.76 -32.89 -17.15
C GLN A 553 -5.95 -31.93 -17.18
N LEU A 554 -6.50 -31.70 -18.37
CA LEU A 554 -7.59 -30.76 -18.61
C LEU A 554 -8.79 -31.49 -19.18
N THR A 555 -9.97 -31.21 -18.62
CA THR A 555 -11.25 -31.73 -19.10
C THR A 555 -12.13 -30.57 -19.51
N PHE A 556 -12.72 -30.65 -20.70
CA PHE A 556 -13.56 -29.58 -21.27
C PHE A 556 -14.63 -30.15 -22.21
N PRO A 557 -15.71 -29.40 -22.51
CA PRO A 557 -16.78 -29.89 -23.38
C PRO A 557 -16.26 -30.28 -24.77
N LYS A 558 -16.68 -31.45 -25.28
CA LYS A 558 -16.15 -32.03 -26.54
C LYS A 558 -16.31 -31.16 -27.79
N ASP A 559 -17.29 -30.25 -27.78
CA ASP A 559 -17.63 -29.39 -28.91
C ASP A 559 -16.88 -28.03 -28.86
N GLU A 560 -16.12 -27.78 -27.78
CA GLU A 560 -15.30 -26.58 -27.63
C GLU A 560 -13.86 -26.82 -28.06
N LYS A 561 -13.22 -25.76 -28.57
CA LYS A 561 -11.82 -25.79 -29.00
C LYS A 561 -10.93 -25.26 -27.89
N LEU A 562 -9.93 -26.04 -27.49
CA LEU A 562 -8.95 -25.65 -26.50
C LEU A 562 -7.68 -25.13 -27.20
N ARG A 563 -7.31 -23.89 -26.91
CA ARG A 563 -6.02 -23.30 -27.25
C ARG A 563 -5.24 -23.04 -25.97
N LEU A 564 -4.09 -23.68 -25.84
CA LEU A 564 -3.12 -23.41 -24.79
C LEU A 564 -2.03 -22.48 -25.31
N THR A 565 -1.67 -21.48 -24.51
CA THR A 565 -0.51 -20.62 -24.72
C THR A 565 0.44 -20.79 -23.56
N PHE A 566 1.68 -21.18 -23.86
CA PHE A 566 2.75 -21.39 -22.89
C PHE A 566 3.71 -20.22 -22.93
N TYR A 567 4.04 -19.69 -21.77
CA TYR A 567 5.06 -18.66 -21.57
C TYR A 567 6.13 -19.24 -20.66
N GLU A 568 7.29 -19.54 -21.22
CA GLU A 568 8.43 -20.10 -20.50
C GLU A 568 9.49 -19.01 -20.31
N ALA A 569 9.84 -18.70 -19.07
CA ALA A 569 10.81 -17.67 -18.71
C ALA A 569 12.00 -18.25 -17.95
N SER A 570 13.19 -17.77 -18.30
CA SER A 570 14.43 -17.96 -17.54
C SER A 570 15.08 -16.62 -17.21
N ASN A 571 15.72 -16.52 -16.05
CA ASN A 571 16.32 -15.28 -15.53
C ASN A 571 17.84 -15.22 -15.80
N ASP A 572 18.28 -15.69 -16.95
CA ASP A 572 19.70 -15.84 -17.31
C ASP A 572 20.11 -14.97 -18.50
N LEU A 573 19.29 -14.01 -18.94
CA LEU A 573 19.58 -13.18 -20.13
C LEU A 573 20.97 -12.54 -20.10
N LEU A 574 21.38 -12.05 -18.93
CA LEU A 574 22.66 -11.35 -18.74
C LEU A 574 23.86 -12.30 -18.71
N SER A 575 23.65 -13.57 -18.37
CA SER A 575 24.69 -14.59 -18.24
C SER A 575 24.69 -15.64 -19.34
N HIS A 576 23.67 -15.66 -20.22
CA HIS A 576 23.48 -16.71 -21.21
C HIS A 576 24.42 -16.54 -22.41
N ASP A 577 25.13 -17.61 -22.77
CA ASP A 577 26.17 -17.66 -23.82
C ASP A 577 25.74 -17.19 -25.23
N LEU A 578 24.44 -17.19 -25.54
CA LEU A 578 23.92 -16.76 -26.84
C LEU A 578 23.75 -15.25 -26.94
N PHE A 579 23.89 -14.54 -25.82
CA PHE A 579 23.71 -13.11 -25.70
C PHE A 579 25.02 -12.44 -25.30
N SER A 580 25.17 -11.18 -25.69
CA SER A 580 26.31 -10.34 -25.30
C SER A 580 25.76 -9.06 -24.73
N VAL A 581 25.09 -9.18 -23.58
CA VAL A 581 24.55 -8.04 -22.84
C VAL A 581 25.63 -7.53 -21.88
N PRO A 582 26.05 -6.26 -21.96
CA PRO A 582 27.06 -5.75 -21.05
C PRO A 582 26.50 -5.70 -19.62
N PRO A 583 27.36 -5.80 -18.59
CA PRO A 583 26.94 -5.63 -17.21
C PRO A 583 26.13 -4.35 -17.01
N ARG A 584 25.12 -4.41 -16.15
CA ARG A 584 24.31 -3.25 -15.81
C ARG A 584 25.20 -2.18 -15.14
N PRO A 585 25.11 -0.89 -15.54
CA PRO A 585 25.81 0.20 -14.87
C PRO A 585 25.41 0.29 -13.39
N ALA A 586 26.31 0.79 -12.54
CA ALA A 586 26.07 0.88 -11.10
C ALA A 586 24.93 1.84 -10.74
N GLU A 587 24.69 2.87 -11.55
CA GLU A 587 23.56 3.80 -11.43
C GLU A 587 22.22 3.22 -11.90
N ASN A 588 22.17 1.93 -12.24
CA ASN A 588 20.99 1.23 -12.71
C ASN A 588 20.75 -0.05 -11.89
N ILE A 589 19.48 -0.42 -11.73
CA ILE A 589 19.08 -1.62 -10.99
C ILE A 589 17.97 -2.37 -11.75
N PRO A 590 17.88 -3.71 -11.65
CA PRO A 590 16.75 -4.42 -12.24
C PRO A 590 15.42 -3.85 -11.74
N MET A 591 14.50 -3.59 -12.67
CA MET A 591 13.18 -3.07 -12.34
C MET A 591 12.38 -4.10 -11.50
N PRO A 592 11.84 -3.70 -10.34
CA PRO A 592 11.11 -4.61 -9.45
C PRO A 592 9.72 -4.95 -9.98
N PHE A 593 9.07 -5.96 -9.39
CA PHE A 593 7.66 -6.35 -9.63
C PHE A 593 7.26 -6.84 -11.03
N VAL A 594 8.20 -6.79 -11.99
CA VAL A 594 8.01 -7.27 -13.36
C VAL A 594 9.04 -8.36 -13.66
N LEU A 595 8.74 -9.23 -14.62
CA LEU A 595 9.77 -10.13 -15.15
C LEU A 595 10.85 -9.26 -15.78
N ASN A 596 12.12 -9.48 -15.44
CA ASN A 596 13.22 -8.71 -15.98
C ASN A 596 14.47 -9.59 -16.09
N ASP A 597 15.43 -9.15 -16.89
CA ASP A 597 16.68 -9.87 -17.12
C ASP A 597 16.45 -11.29 -17.62
N ALA A 598 15.40 -11.44 -18.44
CA ALA A 598 14.82 -12.73 -18.75
C ALA A 598 14.71 -13.01 -20.25
N ILE A 599 14.78 -14.30 -20.57
CA ILE A 599 14.48 -14.86 -21.88
C ILE A 599 13.09 -15.50 -21.80
N LEU A 600 12.13 -14.88 -22.48
CA LEU A 600 10.75 -15.31 -22.60
C LEU A 600 10.54 -16.04 -23.92
N VAL A 601 10.05 -17.26 -23.87
CA VAL A 601 9.64 -18.04 -25.05
C VAL A 601 8.14 -18.28 -25.00
N THR A 602 7.46 -18.01 -26.10
CA THR A 602 6.02 -18.24 -26.25
C THR A 602 5.74 -19.31 -27.30
N LYS A 603 4.84 -20.23 -26.97
CA LYS A 603 4.43 -21.33 -27.85
C LYS A 603 2.94 -21.60 -27.68
N THR A 604 2.25 -21.97 -28.75
CA THR A 604 0.84 -22.36 -28.66
C THR A 604 0.58 -23.79 -29.09
N LEU A 605 -0.45 -24.39 -28.49
CA LEU A 605 -0.95 -25.72 -28.85
C LEU A 605 -2.47 -25.65 -28.95
N ASN A 606 -3.01 -26.15 -30.07
CA ASN A 606 -4.44 -26.15 -30.33
C ASN A 606 -4.96 -27.59 -30.35
N PHE A 607 -6.08 -27.82 -29.68
CA PHE A 607 -6.88 -29.03 -29.74
C PHE A 607 -8.18 -28.67 -30.46
N GLU A 608 -8.30 -29.13 -31.71
CA GLU A 608 -9.45 -28.86 -32.58
C GLU A 608 -10.61 -29.82 -32.37
#